data_AF-A0A8T3PMK7-F1
#
_entry.id   AF-A0A8T3PMK7-F1
#
_cell.length_a   1.000
_cell.length_b   1.000
_cell.length_c   1.000
_cell.angle_alpha   90.00
_cell.angle_beta   90.00
_cell.angle_gamma   90.00
#
_symmetry.space_group_name_H-M   'P 1'
#
loop_
_entity.id
_entity.type
_entity.pdbx_description
1 polymer ?
#
loop_
_entity_poly.entity_id
_entity_poly.type
_entity_poly.pdbx_seq_one_letter_code
_entity_poly.pdbx_strand_id
1 'polypeptide(L)'
;MTGQQTLSQLKSEEQGTLIPLIAYAVLLATLAFSLISAIVALRPRLSHHEVAERSLFYFGDIHRMEAADYVRAFMGLSEQAALDQVLTQVHVNAKVVQKKYLWTRRAATGFVAATVVWLAVQLAFVAGDAARGLARKYFGTGTNTVSVQGNEADPSTANDTAIASTTVNPAADLAVTKADSPDPVTAGQNLTYTITVKNNGPSAAAKAALNYAVPADTTFQSLTAPAGWSCTTPAAGGTGAVHCGAASLASGATASFTLAVKVNTGTAAGTTITNTATASSATTDSNSANDAATATTAVVKANQLYRLGVTVTGQGSVTSRPAGISCPRDCSDSYAGRTSVTLSATSSGSRFTGWGGDCQQAGTKRSCVVNMTADRSVKATFSKK
;
A
#
# COMPACT_ATOMS: atom_id res chain seq x y z
N MET A 1 14.09 -32.63 -41.47
CA MET A 1 12.64 -32.31 -41.43
C MET A 1 12.07 -33.26 -40.39
N THR A 2 11.45 -32.83 -39.28
CA THR A 2 10.25 -31.99 -39.21
C THR A 2 10.08 -31.49 -37.75
N GLY A 3 9.52 -30.29 -37.58
CA GLY A 3 8.79 -29.92 -36.36
C GLY A 3 9.52 -29.09 -35.30
N GLN A 4 9.93 -27.86 -35.60
CA GLN A 4 10.06 -26.83 -34.55
C GLN A 4 8.66 -26.25 -34.31
N GLN A 5 8.03 -26.60 -33.19
CA GLN A 5 6.91 -25.80 -32.69
C GLN A 5 7.49 -24.55 -32.03
N THR A 6 7.04 -23.36 -32.46
CA THR A 6 7.46 -22.10 -31.84
C THR A 6 6.84 -21.97 -30.45
N LEU A 7 7.59 -21.41 -29.50
CA LEU A 7 7.18 -21.21 -28.10
C LEU A 7 5.81 -20.50 -27.95
N SER A 8 5.42 -19.70 -28.93
CA SER A 8 4.10 -19.04 -29.03
C SER A 8 2.94 -20.00 -29.31
N GLN A 9 3.16 -21.10 -30.03
CA GLN A 9 2.14 -22.09 -30.38
C GLN A 9 1.76 -22.93 -29.15
N LEU A 10 2.77 -23.43 -28.41
CA LEU A 10 2.59 -24.12 -27.12
C LEU A 10 1.86 -23.23 -26.08
N LYS A 11 2.12 -21.92 -26.10
CA LYS A 11 1.49 -20.93 -25.22
C LYS A 11 0.00 -20.72 -25.49
N SER A 12 -0.45 -20.87 -26.75
CA SER A 12 -1.86 -20.71 -27.11
C SER A 12 -2.69 -21.98 -26.90
N GLU A 13 -2.08 -23.15 -27.07
CA GLU A 13 -2.71 -24.45 -26.89
C GLU A 13 -2.94 -24.79 -25.39
N GLU A 14 -2.00 -24.41 -24.50
CA GLU A 14 -2.15 -24.62 -23.05
C GLU A 14 -3.05 -23.56 -22.36
N GLN A 15 -3.17 -22.33 -22.88
CA GLN A 15 -4.09 -21.35 -22.28
C GLN A 15 -5.57 -21.68 -22.49
N GLY A 16 -5.91 -22.40 -23.56
CA GLY A 16 -7.28 -22.86 -23.83
C GLY A 16 -7.80 -23.89 -22.81
N THR A 17 -6.91 -24.63 -22.14
CA THR A 17 -7.24 -25.67 -21.14
C THR A 17 -7.03 -25.21 -19.69
N LEU A 18 -6.17 -24.23 -19.44
CA LEU A 18 -5.84 -23.75 -18.09
C LEU A 18 -6.91 -22.81 -17.48
N ILE A 19 -7.50 -21.92 -18.28
CA ILE A 19 -8.56 -20.99 -17.86
C ILE A 19 -9.81 -21.75 -17.34
N PRO A 20 -10.33 -22.80 -18.01
CA PRO A 20 -11.47 -23.54 -17.50
C PRO A 20 -11.15 -24.33 -16.22
N LEU A 21 -9.92 -24.83 -16.02
CA LEU A 21 -9.50 -25.53 -14.80
C LEU A 21 -9.47 -24.62 -13.56
N ILE A 22 -8.97 -23.39 -13.72
CA ILE A 22 -8.98 -22.38 -12.64
C ILE A 22 -10.40 -21.91 -12.33
N ALA A 23 -11.23 -21.69 -13.37
CA ALA A 23 -12.64 -21.36 -13.20
C ALA A 23 -13.42 -22.47 -12.48
N TYR A 24 -13.12 -23.74 -12.77
CA TYR A 24 -13.72 -24.90 -12.11
C TYR A 24 -13.32 -25.01 -10.63
N ALA A 25 -12.04 -24.74 -10.31
CA ALA A 25 -11.57 -24.74 -8.93
C ALA A 25 -12.21 -23.61 -8.10
N VAL A 26 -12.39 -22.42 -8.67
CA VAL A 26 -13.07 -21.29 -8.01
C VAL A 26 -14.57 -21.54 -7.84
N LEU A 27 -15.23 -22.16 -8.84
CA LEU A 27 -16.63 -22.57 -8.77
C LEU A 27 -16.85 -23.63 -7.68
N LEU A 28 -15.96 -24.61 -7.57
CA LEU A 28 -16.02 -25.64 -6.52
C LEU A 28 -15.80 -25.05 -5.12
N ALA A 29 -14.88 -24.09 -4.97
CA ALA A 29 -14.63 -23.43 -3.69
C ALA A 29 -15.81 -22.56 -3.23
N THR A 30 -16.46 -21.86 -4.16
CA THR A 30 -17.66 -21.04 -3.87
C THR A 30 -18.87 -21.91 -3.55
N LEU A 31 -19.09 -23.01 -4.28
CA LEU A 31 -20.14 -23.99 -3.97
C LEU A 31 -19.91 -24.65 -2.60
N ALA A 32 -18.67 -24.98 -2.25
CA ALA A 32 -18.34 -25.53 -0.92
C ALA A 32 -18.66 -24.52 0.19
N PHE A 33 -18.36 -23.23 -0.01
CA PHE A 33 -18.67 -22.19 0.97
C PHE A 33 -20.19 -21.98 1.13
N SER A 34 -20.94 -21.95 0.03
CA SER A 34 -22.41 -21.87 0.04
C SER A 34 -23.07 -23.08 0.70
N LEU A 35 -22.52 -24.28 0.50
CA LEU A 35 -22.99 -25.50 1.14
C LEU A 35 -22.75 -25.47 2.66
N ILE A 36 -21.58 -24.99 3.10
CA ILE A 36 -21.26 -24.79 4.52
C ILE A 36 -22.23 -23.79 5.16
N SER A 37 -22.51 -22.66 4.49
CA SER A 37 -23.48 -21.66 4.98
C SER A 37 -24.90 -22.22 5.04
N ALA A 38 -25.33 -23.02 4.05
CA ALA A 38 -26.65 -23.66 4.05
C ALA A 38 -26.80 -24.72 5.17
N ILE A 39 -25.76 -25.52 5.41
CA ILE A 39 -25.71 -26.52 6.48
C ILE A 39 -25.76 -25.85 7.87
N VAL A 40 -25.11 -24.69 8.03
CA VAL A 40 -25.16 -23.90 9.28
C VAL A 40 -26.54 -23.26 9.49
N ALA A 41 -27.24 -22.86 8.42
CA ALA A 41 -28.56 -22.25 8.48
C ALA A 41 -29.70 -23.24 8.77
N LEU A 42 -29.55 -24.54 8.46
CA LEU A 42 -30.56 -25.59 8.68
C LEU A 42 -30.67 -26.11 10.13
N ARG A 43 -29.99 -25.48 11.10
CA ARG A 43 -29.87 -25.95 12.49
C ARG A 43 -31.15 -26.12 13.34
N PRO A 44 -32.35 -25.56 13.07
CA PRO A 44 -33.49 -25.75 13.98
C PRO A 44 -34.62 -26.55 13.34
N ARG A 45 -34.53 -27.89 13.37
CA ARG A 45 -35.66 -28.87 13.40
C ARG A 45 -35.11 -30.24 12.98
N LEU A 46 -34.94 -31.15 13.94
CA LEU A 46 -35.24 -32.58 13.79
C LEU A 46 -34.91 -33.25 15.13
N SER A 47 -35.97 -33.54 15.86
CA SER A 47 -35.99 -34.27 17.11
C SER A 47 -36.28 -35.76 16.84
N HIS A 48 -35.49 -36.61 17.49
CA HIS A 48 -35.79 -37.99 17.91
C HIS A 48 -36.03 -39.10 16.85
N HIS A 49 -35.43 -40.27 17.18
CA HIS A 49 -35.70 -41.66 16.79
C HIS A 49 -34.88 -42.35 15.67
N GLU A 50 -34.17 -43.41 16.12
CA GLU A 50 -33.84 -44.71 15.48
C GLU A 50 -33.05 -44.76 14.15
N VAL A 51 -31.85 -45.35 14.17
CA VAL A 51 -31.58 -46.80 13.93
C VAL A 51 -30.06 -47.03 13.97
N ALA A 52 -29.67 -48.06 14.71
CA ALA A 52 -28.30 -48.53 14.88
C ALA A 52 -27.87 -49.56 13.81
N GLU A 53 -26.58 -49.90 13.86
CA GLU A 53 -25.90 -51.05 13.26
C GLU A 53 -25.33 -50.92 11.84
N ARG A 54 -24.01 -50.68 11.75
CA ARG A 54 -23.01 -51.70 11.35
C ARG A 54 -21.61 -51.06 11.30
N SER A 55 -20.73 -51.52 12.18
CA SER A 55 -19.31 -51.15 12.24
C SER A 55 -18.46 -52.39 12.02
N LEU A 56 -17.26 -52.18 11.47
CA LEU A 56 -16.09 -53.06 11.38
C LEU A 56 -15.98 -53.93 10.12
N PHE A 57 -15.24 -53.44 9.12
CA PHE A 57 -14.16 -54.16 8.43
C PHE A 57 -13.35 -53.14 7.60
N TYR A 58 -12.04 -53.38 7.44
CA TYR A 58 -11.00 -52.58 6.75
C TYR A 58 -10.22 -51.54 7.58
N PHE A 59 -9.21 -52.01 8.33
CA PHE A 59 -7.96 -51.29 8.56
C PHE A 59 -6.81 -52.31 8.67
N GLY A 60 -6.05 -52.45 7.59
CA GLY A 60 -4.84 -53.26 7.49
C GLY A 60 -4.27 -53.11 6.09
N ASP A 61 -3.00 -52.70 5.99
CA ASP A 61 -2.16 -52.66 4.79
C ASP A 61 -2.18 -51.40 3.89
N ILE A 62 -1.75 -50.24 4.40
CA ILE A 62 -1.09 -49.17 3.59
C ILE A 62 0.00 -48.45 4.41
N HIS A 63 0.99 -49.15 4.95
CA HIS A 63 2.12 -48.48 5.64
C HIS A 63 3.51 -49.09 5.42
N ARG A 64 3.76 -49.71 4.26
CA ARG A 64 5.14 -50.01 3.84
C ARG A 64 5.32 -49.80 2.35
N MET A 65 5.72 -48.60 1.94
CA MET A 65 6.67 -48.37 0.85
C MET A 65 7.09 -46.89 0.77
N GLU A 66 8.41 -46.69 0.81
CA GLU A 66 9.19 -45.62 0.17
C GLU A 66 9.01 -44.14 0.59
N ALA A 67 9.58 -43.76 1.74
CA ALA A 67 9.95 -42.36 2.01
C ALA A 67 11.44 -42.17 2.40
N ALA A 68 12.21 -43.25 2.59
CA ALA A 68 13.55 -43.17 3.16
C ALA A 68 14.70 -43.19 2.12
N ASP A 69 14.44 -43.63 0.88
CA ASP A 69 15.48 -43.79 -0.15
C ASP A 69 15.53 -42.62 -1.15
N TYR A 70 14.48 -41.80 -1.27
CA TYR A 70 14.44 -40.67 -2.20
C TYR A 70 15.19 -39.42 -1.69
N VAL A 71 15.29 -39.25 -0.37
CA VAL A 71 15.90 -38.05 0.26
C VAL A 71 17.43 -38.13 0.27
N ARG A 72 18.02 -39.33 0.16
CA ARG A 72 19.47 -39.54 0.27
C ARG A 72 20.23 -39.29 -1.04
N ALA A 73 19.54 -39.12 -2.17
CA ALA A 73 20.19 -39.05 -3.49
C ALA A 73 20.23 -37.66 -4.14
N PHE A 74 19.57 -36.61 -3.62
CA PHE A 74 19.34 -35.39 -4.45
C PHE A 74 19.60 -34.00 -3.85
N MET A 75 20.12 -33.86 -2.62
CA MET A 75 20.39 -32.51 -2.09
C MET A 75 21.79 -32.43 -1.48
N GLY A 76 22.69 -31.81 -2.24
CA GLY A 76 23.97 -31.31 -1.74
C GLY A 76 23.77 -30.33 -0.59
N LEU A 77 24.66 -30.43 0.38
CA LEU A 77 24.63 -29.79 1.69
C LEU A 77 24.86 -28.27 1.60
N SER A 78 23.83 -27.44 1.84
CA SER A 78 24.00 -26.11 2.45
C SER A 78 22.69 -25.41 2.86
N GLU A 79 21.72 -26.09 3.46
CA GLU A 79 20.63 -25.37 4.18
C GLU A 79 19.92 -26.22 5.25
N GLN A 80 20.65 -27.16 5.87
CA GLN A 80 20.09 -28.08 6.88
C GLN A 80 19.64 -27.39 8.18
N ALA A 81 20.06 -26.15 8.45
CA ALA A 81 19.78 -25.47 9.72
C ALA A 81 18.42 -24.75 9.78
N ALA A 82 17.84 -24.37 8.64
CA ALA A 82 16.57 -23.62 8.60
C ALA A 82 15.33 -24.54 8.59
N LEU A 83 15.47 -25.75 8.03
CA LEU A 83 14.37 -26.71 7.90
C LEU A 83 14.00 -27.36 9.24
N ASP A 84 14.99 -27.58 10.11
CA ASP A 84 14.83 -28.29 11.38
C ASP A 84 14.08 -27.46 12.44
N GLN A 85 14.28 -26.13 12.46
CA GLN A 85 13.53 -25.24 13.37
C GLN A 85 12.04 -25.11 12.99
N VAL A 86 11.72 -25.13 11.70
CA VAL A 86 10.32 -25.04 11.22
C VAL A 86 9.57 -26.36 11.43
N LEU A 87 10.23 -27.50 11.18
CA LEU A 87 9.64 -28.84 11.40
C LEU A 87 9.41 -29.15 12.88
N THR A 88 10.25 -28.62 13.77
CA THR A 88 10.10 -28.80 15.23
C THR A 88 8.90 -28.01 15.76
N GLN A 89 8.67 -26.78 15.27
CA GLN A 89 7.54 -25.95 15.72
C GLN A 89 6.18 -26.47 15.20
N VAL A 90 6.15 -27.08 14.00
CA VAL A 90 4.96 -27.70 13.43
C VAL A 90 4.59 -29.01 14.15
N HIS A 91 5.57 -29.83 14.54
CA HIS A 91 5.34 -31.06 15.32
C HIS A 91 4.85 -30.79 16.75
N VAL A 92 5.29 -29.70 17.38
CA VAL A 92 4.82 -29.31 18.73
C VAL A 92 3.35 -28.85 18.67
N ASN A 93 2.96 -28.09 17.65
CA ASN A 93 1.57 -27.62 17.49
C ASN A 93 0.60 -28.77 17.12
N ALA A 94 1.03 -29.75 16.33
CA ALA A 94 0.22 -30.92 16.00
C ALA A 94 -0.07 -31.80 17.24
N LYS A 95 0.90 -31.97 18.15
CA LYS A 95 0.71 -32.73 19.40
C LYS A 95 -0.21 -32.02 20.41
N VAL A 96 -0.20 -30.69 20.45
CA VAL A 96 -1.09 -29.90 21.34
C VAL A 96 -2.55 -29.97 20.87
N VAL A 97 -2.80 -30.04 19.56
CA VAL A 97 -4.15 -30.21 19.00
C VAL A 97 -4.67 -31.64 19.22
N GLN A 98 -3.83 -32.67 19.13
CA GLN A 98 -4.23 -34.06 19.41
C GLN A 98 -4.56 -34.34 20.88
N LYS A 99 -3.87 -33.72 21.85
CA LYS A 99 -4.08 -34.03 23.28
C LYS A 99 -5.33 -33.41 23.90
N LYS A 100 -5.90 -32.35 23.30
CA LYS A 100 -7.10 -31.65 23.80
C LYS A 100 -8.45 -32.22 23.33
N TYR A 101 -8.47 -33.13 22.35
CA TYR A 101 -9.71 -33.63 21.73
C TYR A 101 -10.18 -35.01 22.23
N LEU A 102 -9.58 -35.54 23.30
CA LEU A 102 -9.87 -36.90 23.80
C LEU A 102 -10.94 -37.01 24.89
N TRP A 103 -11.67 -35.94 25.22
CA TRP A 103 -12.80 -36.02 26.16
C TRP A 103 -13.98 -35.20 25.70
N THR A 104 -14.82 -35.75 24.81
CA THR A 104 -16.30 -35.66 24.89
C THR A 104 -16.93 -36.51 23.78
N ARG A 105 -17.82 -37.42 24.19
CA ARG A 105 -18.54 -38.38 23.34
C ARG A 105 -19.51 -37.65 22.39
N ARG A 106 -19.27 -37.68 21.07
CA ARG A 106 -20.28 -37.51 19.99
C ARG A 106 -19.63 -37.85 18.64
N ALA A 107 -19.90 -39.06 18.12
CA ALA A 107 -19.10 -39.70 17.08
C ALA A 107 -19.47 -39.37 15.61
N ALA A 108 -20.51 -38.58 15.33
CA ALA A 108 -20.93 -38.33 13.93
C ALA A 108 -20.58 -36.92 13.41
N THR A 109 -20.68 -35.88 14.24
CA THR A 109 -20.36 -34.49 13.85
C THR A 109 -18.87 -34.17 13.87
N GLY A 110 -18.09 -34.86 14.72
CA GLY A 110 -16.64 -34.75 14.74
C GLY A 110 -15.97 -35.36 13.50
N PHE A 111 -16.57 -36.40 12.91
CA PHE A 111 -16.03 -37.07 11.74
C PHE A 111 -16.16 -36.20 10.48
N VAL A 112 -17.32 -35.55 10.28
CA VAL A 112 -17.54 -34.62 9.16
C VAL A 112 -16.68 -33.35 9.29
N ALA A 113 -16.54 -32.81 10.51
CA ALA A 113 -15.65 -31.67 10.74
C ALA A 113 -14.17 -32.05 10.52
N ALA A 114 -13.75 -33.24 10.97
CA ALA A 114 -12.39 -33.72 10.78
C ALA A 114 -12.09 -34.02 9.30
N THR A 115 -13.02 -34.60 8.54
CA THR A 115 -12.82 -34.85 7.10
C THR A 115 -12.82 -33.57 6.28
N VAL A 116 -13.63 -32.56 6.63
CA VAL A 116 -13.61 -31.24 5.98
C VAL A 116 -12.32 -30.48 6.28
N VAL A 117 -11.84 -30.51 7.53
CA VAL A 117 -10.55 -29.92 7.91
C VAL A 117 -9.40 -30.68 7.22
N TRP A 118 -9.46 -32.00 7.15
CA TRP A 118 -8.47 -32.83 6.46
C TRP A 118 -8.44 -32.55 4.95
N LEU A 119 -9.61 -32.41 4.31
CA LEU A 119 -9.72 -32.06 2.90
C LEU A 119 -9.23 -30.62 2.63
N ALA A 120 -9.53 -29.67 3.52
CA ALA A 120 -9.03 -28.30 3.42
C ALA A 120 -7.50 -28.23 3.57
N VAL A 121 -6.92 -29.05 4.46
CA VAL A 121 -5.46 -29.17 4.62
C VAL A 121 -4.83 -29.81 3.38
N GLN A 122 -5.43 -30.86 2.80
CA GLN A 122 -4.98 -31.47 1.55
C GLN A 122 -5.08 -30.50 0.37
N LEU A 123 -6.17 -29.75 0.24
CA LEU A 123 -6.33 -28.70 -0.77
C LEU A 123 -5.30 -27.57 -0.60
N ALA A 124 -5.00 -27.16 0.63
CA ALA A 124 -3.95 -26.18 0.89
C ALA A 124 -2.55 -26.71 0.55
N PHE A 125 -2.30 -28.00 0.80
CA PHE A 125 -1.03 -28.66 0.46
C PHE A 125 -0.84 -28.78 -1.05
N VAL A 126 -1.87 -29.24 -1.78
CA VAL A 126 -1.87 -29.34 -3.25
C VAL A 126 -1.77 -27.95 -3.90
N ALA A 127 -2.45 -26.93 -3.35
CA ALA A 127 -2.29 -25.55 -3.82
C ALA A 127 -0.87 -25.02 -3.57
N GLY A 128 -0.27 -25.36 -2.42
CA GLY A 128 1.12 -25.03 -2.10
C GLY A 128 2.13 -25.72 -3.02
N ASP A 129 1.90 -26.98 -3.38
CA ASP A 129 2.77 -27.74 -4.29
C ASP A 129 2.61 -27.30 -5.75
N ALA A 130 1.39 -26.96 -6.18
CA ALA A 130 1.14 -26.33 -7.47
C ALA A 130 1.83 -24.96 -7.58
N ALA A 131 1.76 -24.13 -6.53
CA ALA A 131 2.47 -22.85 -6.49
C ALA A 131 4.00 -23.02 -6.50
N ARG A 132 4.53 -24.02 -5.76
CA ARG A 132 5.96 -24.36 -5.76
C ARG A 132 6.44 -24.97 -7.09
N GLY A 133 5.57 -25.68 -7.81
CA GLY A 133 5.83 -26.22 -9.15
C GLY A 133 5.86 -25.12 -10.22
N LEU A 134 4.91 -24.18 -10.16
CA LEU A 134 4.87 -23.00 -11.04
C LEU A 134 6.06 -22.07 -10.79
N ALA A 135 6.44 -21.84 -9.53
CA ALA A 135 7.63 -21.05 -9.20
C ALA A 135 8.91 -21.63 -9.82
N ARG A 136 9.07 -22.96 -9.83
CA ARG A 136 10.18 -23.66 -10.51
C ARG A 136 10.10 -23.63 -12.04
N LYS A 137 8.91 -23.51 -12.63
CA LYS A 137 8.69 -23.47 -14.08
C LYS A 137 8.84 -22.05 -14.67
N TYR A 138 8.68 -21.01 -13.86
CA TYR A 138 8.78 -19.60 -14.29
C TYR A 138 9.99 -18.84 -13.73
N PHE A 139 10.60 -19.32 -12.63
CA PHE A 139 11.80 -18.74 -12.02
C PHE A 139 12.84 -19.83 -11.72
N GLY A 140 14.10 -19.55 -12.01
CA GLY A 140 15.21 -20.51 -11.91
C GLY A 140 16.08 -20.56 -13.17
N THR A 141 17.12 -21.38 -13.14
CA THR A 141 18.01 -21.60 -14.28
C THR A 141 17.43 -22.66 -15.20
N GLY A 142 16.99 -22.28 -16.40
CA GLY A 142 16.69 -23.21 -17.47
C GLY A 142 17.97 -23.57 -18.22
N THR A 143 18.23 -24.86 -18.44
CA THR A 143 19.34 -25.36 -19.24
C THR A 143 18.83 -25.97 -20.54
N ASN A 144 19.43 -25.59 -21.66
CA ASN A 144 19.26 -26.27 -22.94
C ASN A 144 20.55 -27.04 -23.24
N THR A 145 20.42 -28.35 -23.39
CA THR A 145 21.54 -29.23 -23.71
C THR A 145 21.35 -29.79 -25.11
N VAL A 146 22.36 -29.63 -25.96
CA VAL A 146 22.40 -30.21 -27.30
C VAL A 146 23.57 -31.18 -27.33
N SER A 147 23.33 -32.39 -27.84
CA SER A 147 24.38 -33.37 -28.06
C SER A 147 24.40 -33.84 -29.51
N VAL A 148 25.58 -34.19 -29.99
CA VAL A 148 25.80 -34.82 -31.30
C VAL A 148 26.37 -36.21 -31.08
N GLN A 149 26.00 -37.17 -31.93
CA GLN A 149 26.56 -38.54 -31.92
C GLN A 149 26.86 -38.99 -33.34
N GLY A 150 28.04 -39.59 -33.53
CA GLY A 150 28.45 -40.32 -34.73
C GLY A 150 28.46 -41.84 -34.50
N ASN A 151 28.55 -42.62 -35.58
CA ASN A 151 28.64 -44.09 -35.53
C ASN A 151 30.08 -44.61 -35.55
N GLU A 152 31.06 -43.72 -35.74
CA GLU A 152 32.49 -43.98 -35.65
C GLU A 152 33.03 -43.72 -34.23
N ALA A 153 34.20 -44.28 -33.89
CA ALA A 153 34.82 -44.04 -32.59
C ALA A 153 35.29 -42.58 -32.47
N ASP A 154 34.71 -41.85 -31.51
CA ASP A 154 35.06 -40.45 -31.23
C ASP A 154 36.27 -40.37 -30.28
N PRO A 155 37.40 -39.76 -30.69
CA PRO A 155 38.58 -39.58 -29.85
C PRO A 155 38.41 -38.58 -28.69
N SER A 156 37.37 -37.74 -28.70
CA SER A 156 37.16 -36.65 -27.74
C SER A 156 35.69 -36.42 -27.40
N THR A 157 35.03 -37.42 -26.83
CA THR A 157 33.61 -37.36 -26.40
C THR A 157 33.23 -36.23 -25.44
N ALA A 158 34.20 -35.46 -24.94
CA ALA A 158 34.00 -34.30 -24.07
C ALA A 158 33.47 -33.06 -24.81
N ASN A 159 33.61 -32.98 -26.14
CA ASN A 159 33.12 -31.85 -26.94
C ASN A 159 31.76 -32.12 -27.63
N ASP A 160 31.19 -33.31 -27.45
CA ASP A 160 29.92 -33.72 -28.07
C ASP A 160 28.68 -33.12 -27.43
N THR A 161 28.84 -32.33 -26.37
CA THR A 161 27.76 -31.71 -25.62
C THR A 161 27.98 -30.20 -25.50
N ALA A 162 26.98 -29.43 -25.91
CA ALA A 162 26.90 -28.00 -25.65
C ALA A 162 25.75 -27.71 -24.69
N ILE A 163 26.02 -26.91 -23.66
CA ILE A 163 25.03 -26.50 -22.67
C ILE A 163 24.92 -24.98 -22.68
N ALA A 164 23.70 -24.46 -22.84
CA ALA A 164 23.38 -23.06 -22.63
C ALA A 164 22.41 -22.92 -21.46
N SER A 165 22.63 -21.96 -20.57
CA SER A 165 21.76 -21.71 -19.43
C SER A 165 21.23 -20.29 -19.43
N THR A 166 20.03 -20.09 -18.87
CA THR A 166 19.43 -18.77 -18.65
C THR A 166 18.71 -18.79 -17.32
N THR A 167 18.99 -17.80 -16.46
CA THR A 167 18.36 -17.69 -15.15
C THR A 167 17.27 -16.62 -15.17
N VAL A 168 16.08 -16.97 -14.70
CA VAL A 168 14.96 -16.03 -14.50
C VAL A 168 14.77 -15.81 -13.01
N ASN A 169 15.00 -14.58 -12.55
CA ASN A 169 14.83 -14.20 -11.15
C ASN A 169 13.50 -13.45 -10.95
N PRO A 170 12.84 -13.61 -9.80
CA PRO A 170 11.69 -12.78 -9.47
C PRO A 170 12.11 -11.32 -9.30
N ALA A 171 11.35 -10.41 -9.90
CA ALA A 171 11.60 -8.99 -9.89
C ALA A 171 10.31 -8.22 -9.54
N ALA A 172 10.39 -7.39 -8.49
CA ALA A 172 9.36 -6.43 -8.11
C ALA A 172 9.73 -5.02 -8.63
N ASP A 173 8.79 -4.08 -8.52
CA ASP A 173 9.03 -2.64 -8.78
C ASP A 173 8.08 -1.86 -7.86
N LEU A 174 8.53 -1.51 -6.67
CA LEU A 174 7.79 -0.76 -5.67
C LEU A 174 7.92 0.74 -5.96
N ALA A 175 6.82 1.38 -6.29
CA ALA A 175 6.76 2.83 -6.41
C ALA A 175 6.04 3.45 -5.22
N VAL A 176 6.62 4.51 -4.65
CA VAL A 176 6.01 5.31 -3.59
C VAL A 176 5.55 6.65 -4.15
N THR A 177 4.32 7.05 -3.82
CA THR A 177 3.85 8.42 -4.00
C THR A 177 3.36 8.98 -2.67
N LYS A 178 3.50 10.29 -2.49
CA LYS A 178 3.17 10.95 -1.24
C LYS A 178 2.55 12.32 -1.53
N ALA A 179 1.44 12.60 -0.87
CA ALA A 179 0.78 13.90 -0.90
C ALA A 179 0.40 14.31 0.53
N ASP A 180 0.31 15.61 0.78
CA ASP A 180 -0.04 16.18 2.07
C ASP A 180 -1.18 17.20 1.95
N SER A 181 -1.93 17.34 3.04
CA SER A 181 -3.00 18.34 3.15
C SER A 181 -3.29 18.67 4.61
N PRO A 182 -3.53 19.95 4.94
CA PRO A 182 -3.49 21.11 4.06
C PRO A 182 -2.06 21.60 3.78
N ASP A 183 -1.82 22.19 2.60
CA ASP A 183 -0.57 22.89 2.24
C ASP A 183 -0.89 24.30 1.69
N PRO A 184 -0.43 25.40 2.31
CA PRO A 184 0.28 25.48 3.59
C PRO A 184 -0.56 25.07 4.80
N VAL A 185 0.09 24.53 5.84
CA VAL A 185 -0.51 24.14 7.12
C VAL A 185 -0.33 25.20 8.20
N THR A 186 -1.33 25.36 9.06
CA THR A 186 -1.25 26.28 10.19
C THR A 186 -0.60 25.62 11.42
N ALA A 187 0.31 26.33 12.10
CA ALA A 187 0.90 25.86 13.36
C ALA A 187 -0.19 25.48 14.38
N GLY A 188 -0.02 24.33 15.05
CA GLY A 188 -1.03 23.78 15.97
C GLY A 188 -2.13 22.93 15.31
N GLN A 189 -2.24 22.92 13.98
CA GLN A 189 -3.23 22.11 13.25
C GLN A 189 -2.67 20.75 12.84
N ASN A 190 -3.58 19.84 12.48
CA ASN A 190 -3.20 18.55 11.92
C ASN A 190 -2.77 18.69 10.45
N LEU A 191 -1.71 17.98 10.09
CA LEU A 191 -1.23 17.76 8.73
C LEU A 191 -1.41 16.26 8.42
N THR A 192 -2.06 15.96 7.30
CA THR A 192 -2.33 14.58 6.89
C THR A 192 -1.50 14.24 5.66
N TYR A 193 -0.75 13.14 5.74
CA TYR A 193 -0.03 12.55 4.61
C TYR A 193 -0.78 11.33 4.07
N THR A 194 -1.04 11.34 2.77
CA THR A 194 -1.51 10.17 2.02
C THR A 194 -0.30 9.55 1.32
N ILE A 195 0.07 8.33 1.73
CA ILE A 195 1.20 7.59 1.15
C ILE A 195 0.64 6.38 0.40
N THR A 196 1.10 6.18 -0.83
CA THR A 196 0.70 5.04 -1.65
C THR A 196 1.93 4.27 -2.06
N VAL A 197 1.92 2.96 -1.81
CA VAL A 197 2.95 2.02 -2.25
C VAL A 197 2.32 1.10 -3.29
N LYS A 198 2.88 1.03 -4.48
CA LYS A 198 2.38 0.19 -5.57
C LYS A 198 3.47 -0.73 -6.08
N ASN A 199 3.14 -2.00 -6.33
CA ASN A 199 4.05 -2.90 -7.03
C ASN A 199 3.72 -2.91 -8.54
N ASN A 200 4.52 -2.22 -9.35
CA ASN A 200 4.44 -2.23 -10.81
C ASN A 200 5.16 -3.44 -11.44
N GLY A 201 5.90 -4.20 -10.64
CA GLY A 201 6.75 -5.28 -11.12
C GLY A 201 5.96 -6.52 -11.52
N PRO A 202 6.54 -7.39 -12.37
CA PRO A 202 5.88 -8.60 -12.83
C PRO A 202 5.73 -9.66 -11.73
N SER A 203 6.51 -9.57 -10.63
CA SER A 203 6.46 -10.50 -9.51
C SER A 203 5.93 -9.83 -8.24
N ALA A 204 5.47 -10.63 -7.28
CA ALA A 204 5.07 -10.10 -5.97
C ALA A 204 6.30 -9.62 -5.17
N ALA A 205 6.13 -8.51 -4.46
CA ALA A 205 7.13 -8.00 -3.51
C ALA A 205 6.99 -8.77 -2.19
N ALA A 206 7.95 -9.63 -1.88
CA ALA A 206 7.96 -10.41 -0.64
C ALA A 206 8.47 -9.55 0.52
N LYS A 207 7.89 -9.70 1.73
CA LYS A 207 8.25 -8.91 2.92
C LYS A 207 8.27 -7.41 2.63
N ALA A 208 7.24 -6.91 1.93
CA ALA A 208 7.12 -5.50 1.62
C ALA A 208 7.08 -4.68 2.91
N ALA A 209 7.89 -3.63 2.97
CA ALA A 209 8.00 -2.74 4.11
C ALA A 209 7.86 -1.28 3.66
N LEU A 210 7.31 -0.45 4.53
CA LEU A 210 7.21 0.99 4.37
C LEU A 210 7.73 1.63 5.66
N ASN A 211 8.74 2.48 5.52
CA ASN A 211 9.41 3.16 6.62
C ASN A 211 9.31 4.67 6.44
N TYR A 212 9.01 5.39 7.52
CA TYR A 212 9.07 6.84 7.56
C TYR A 212 9.23 7.33 8.99
N ALA A 213 9.81 8.52 9.17
CA ALA A 213 9.86 9.18 10.46
C ALA A 213 8.70 10.18 10.60
N VAL A 214 8.21 10.38 11.82
CA VAL A 214 7.40 11.54 12.16
C VAL A 214 8.25 12.80 11.90
N PRO A 215 7.81 13.75 11.05
CA PRO A 215 8.61 14.94 10.72
C PRO A 215 8.99 15.75 11.96
N ALA A 216 10.14 16.42 11.88
CA ALA A 216 10.47 17.49 12.82
C ALA A 216 9.35 18.55 12.85
N ASP A 217 9.23 19.27 13.96
CA ASP A 217 8.17 20.25 14.22
C ASP A 217 6.75 19.69 14.22
N THR A 218 6.60 18.37 14.27
CA THR A 218 5.31 17.69 14.38
C THR A 218 5.32 16.59 15.45
N THR A 219 4.14 16.17 15.88
CA THR A 219 3.91 15.03 16.76
C THR A 219 2.96 14.02 16.12
N PHE A 220 3.17 12.74 16.36
CA PHE A 220 2.32 11.66 15.83
C PHE A 220 0.89 11.78 16.38
N GLN A 221 -0.12 11.60 15.53
CA GLN A 221 -1.51 11.53 15.98
C GLN A 221 -2.11 10.16 15.73
N SER A 222 -2.10 9.73 14.47
CA SER A 222 -2.65 8.44 14.09
C SER A 222 -2.07 7.95 12.76
N LEU A 223 -2.24 6.65 12.53
CA LEU A 223 -1.95 6.00 11.27
C LEU A 223 -3.09 5.03 10.93
N THR A 224 -3.59 5.12 9.71
CA THR A 224 -4.45 4.10 9.11
C THR A 224 -3.66 3.34 8.06
N ALA A 225 -3.50 2.03 8.27
CA ALA A 225 -2.84 1.12 7.35
C ALA A 225 -3.89 0.25 6.61
N PRO A 226 -3.61 -0.20 5.38
CA PRO A 226 -4.51 -1.07 4.63
C PRO A 226 -4.48 -2.50 5.19
N ALA A 227 -5.48 -3.31 4.83
CA ALA A 227 -5.55 -4.70 5.26
C ALA A 227 -4.29 -5.49 4.84
N GLY A 228 -3.83 -6.38 5.72
CA GLY A 228 -2.62 -7.19 5.49
C GLY A 228 -1.30 -6.49 5.85
N TRP A 229 -1.34 -5.23 6.28
CA TRP A 229 -0.20 -4.49 6.80
C TRP A 229 -0.29 -4.33 8.31
N SER A 230 0.85 -4.52 8.98
CA SER A 230 1.02 -4.28 10.41
C SER A 230 2.06 -3.19 10.61
N CYS A 231 1.75 -2.21 11.45
CA CYS A 231 2.63 -1.07 11.70
C CYS A 231 2.98 -0.91 13.17
N THR A 232 4.24 -0.61 13.43
CA THR A 232 4.73 -0.10 14.73
C THR A 232 4.78 1.41 14.65
N THR A 233 4.09 2.09 15.56
CA THR A 233 4.00 3.56 15.60
C THR A 233 4.40 4.09 16.98
N PRO A 234 4.85 5.35 17.08
CA PRO A 234 4.89 6.06 18.35
C PRO A 234 3.50 6.17 18.98
N ALA A 235 3.44 6.49 20.28
CA ALA A 235 2.20 6.89 20.93
C ALA A 235 1.72 8.25 20.41
N ALA A 236 0.41 8.52 20.50
CA ALA A 236 -0.14 9.84 20.14
C ALA A 236 0.55 10.94 20.98
N GLY A 237 0.95 12.04 20.32
CA GLY A 237 1.79 13.09 20.88
C GLY A 237 3.30 12.81 20.85
N GLY A 238 3.72 11.60 20.46
CA GLY A 238 5.13 11.20 20.41
C GLY A 238 5.84 11.59 19.11
N THR A 239 7.13 11.29 19.06
CA THR A 239 8.00 11.41 17.89
C THR A 239 8.68 10.06 17.62
N GLY A 240 9.32 9.90 16.47
CA GLY A 240 10.10 8.71 16.14
C GLY A 240 9.73 8.08 14.81
N ALA A 241 10.17 6.83 14.61
CA ALA A 241 9.97 6.10 13.38
C ALA A 241 8.65 5.33 13.36
N VAL A 242 8.09 5.19 12.17
CA VAL A 242 6.98 4.32 11.86
C VAL A 242 7.47 3.25 10.89
N HIS A 243 7.20 2.00 11.24
CA HIS A 243 7.60 0.83 10.46
C HIS A 243 6.37 0.00 10.16
N CYS A 244 6.03 -0.12 8.88
CA CYS A 244 4.93 -0.94 8.40
C CYS A 244 5.48 -2.11 7.59
N GLY A 245 4.92 -3.29 7.77
CA GLY A 245 5.29 -4.48 7.01
C GLY A 245 4.09 -5.32 6.61
N ALA A 246 4.20 -5.96 5.45
CA ALA A 246 3.28 -6.98 4.95
C ALA A 246 4.07 -8.21 4.48
N ALA A 247 3.44 -9.39 4.57
CA ALA A 247 4.07 -10.62 4.10
C ALA A 247 4.36 -10.58 2.59
N SER A 248 3.45 -9.99 1.80
CA SER A 248 3.66 -9.75 0.38
C SER A 248 2.74 -8.65 -0.15
N LEU A 249 3.20 -7.95 -1.19
CA LEU A 249 2.37 -7.10 -2.05
C LEU A 249 2.35 -7.69 -3.47
N ALA A 250 1.19 -8.16 -3.91
CA ALA A 250 1.03 -8.79 -5.22
C ALA A 250 1.39 -7.85 -6.38
N SER A 251 1.74 -8.41 -7.53
CA SER A 251 1.95 -7.62 -8.76
C SER A 251 0.68 -6.81 -9.11
N GLY A 252 0.87 -5.54 -9.43
CA GLY A 252 -0.21 -4.58 -9.72
C GLY A 252 -0.97 -4.07 -8.49
N ALA A 253 -0.75 -4.65 -7.29
CA ALA A 253 -1.47 -4.25 -6.08
C ALA A 253 -0.96 -2.92 -5.52
N THR A 254 -1.85 -2.23 -4.81
CA THR A 254 -1.60 -0.91 -4.21
C THR A 254 -1.98 -0.93 -2.73
N ALA A 255 -1.12 -0.37 -1.88
CA ALA A 255 -1.35 -0.17 -0.46
C ALA A 255 -1.38 1.34 -0.15
N SER A 256 -2.43 1.80 0.52
CA SER A 256 -2.62 3.22 0.86
C SER A 256 -2.61 3.44 2.38
N PHE A 257 -1.76 4.35 2.83
CA PHE A 257 -1.57 4.72 4.24
C PHE A 257 -1.97 6.17 4.45
N THR A 258 -2.65 6.44 5.57
CA THR A 258 -3.00 7.80 5.98
C THR A 258 -2.36 8.11 7.33
N LEU A 259 -1.32 8.94 7.32
CA LEU A 259 -0.62 9.39 8.51
C LEU A 259 -1.11 10.79 8.91
N ALA A 260 -1.66 10.94 10.10
CA ALA A 260 -1.94 12.24 10.68
C ALA A 260 -0.85 12.62 11.68
N VAL A 261 -0.31 13.81 11.53
CA VAL A 261 0.60 14.44 12.50
C VAL A 261 0.02 15.80 12.92
N LYS A 262 0.41 16.30 14.09
CA LYS A 262 0.06 17.64 14.54
C LYS A 262 1.28 18.54 14.47
N VAL A 263 1.17 19.66 13.77
CA VAL A 263 2.22 20.68 13.76
C VAL A 263 2.29 21.33 15.12
N ASN A 264 3.49 21.47 15.68
CA ASN A 264 3.67 22.07 16.99
C ASN A 264 3.16 23.52 16.99
N THR A 265 2.53 23.95 18.08
CA THR A 265 1.94 25.30 18.18
C THR A 265 2.98 26.42 18.12
N GLY A 266 4.22 26.12 18.50
CA GLY A 266 5.36 27.06 18.50
C GLY A 266 6.16 27.11 17.19
N THR A 267 5.80 26.31 16.17
CA THR A 267 6.54 26.29 14.90
C THR A 267 6.40 27.65 14.20
N ALA A 268 7.54 28.24 13.83
CA ALA A 268 7.58 29.55 13.19
C ALA A 268 6.90 29.53 11.80
N ALA A 269 6.27 30.64 11.43
CA ALA A 269 5.77 30.82 10.08
C ALA A 269 6.94 30.88 9.08
N GLY A 270 6.79 30.25 7.93
CA GLY A 270 7.85 30.10 6.92
C GLY A 270 8.70 28.85 7.10
N THR A 271 8.57 28.12 8.21
CA THR A 271 9.20 26.78 8.35
C THR A 271 8.66 25.84 7.28
N THR A 272 9.53 25.06 6.65
CA THR A 272 9.15 24.00 5.71
C THR A 272 9.26 22.64 6.40
N ILE A 273 8.13 21.98 6.62
CA ILE A 273 8.08 20.61 7.15
C ILE A 273 8.35 19.66 5.99
N THR A 274 9.30 18.75 6.14
CA THR A 274 9.65 17.76 5.13
C THR A 274 9.39 16.36 5.65
N ASN A 275 8.73 15.51 4.86
CA ASN A 275 8.54 14.11 5.20
C ASN A 275 8.88 13.19 4.02
N THR A 276 9.75 12.22 4.29
CA THR A 276 10.15 11.20 3.31
C THR A 276 9.67 9.83 3.77
N ALA A 277 9.07 9.07 2.86
CA ALA A 277 8.71 7.68 3.06
C ALA A 277 9.49 6.79 2.07
N THR A 278 9.93 5.63 2.54
CA THR A 278 10.71 4.67 1.75
C THR A 278 10.09 3.28 1.81
N ALA A 279 9.90 2.66 0.66
CA ALA A 279 9.48 1.27 0.54
C ALA A 279 10.70 0.35 0.35
N SER A 280 10.55 -0.90 0.74
CA SER A 280 11.54 -1.95 0.46
C SER A 280 10.89 -3.32 0.41
N SER A 281 11.59 -4.31 -0.15
CA SER A 281 11.14 -5.70 -0.17
C SER A 281 12.33 -6.67 -0.21
N ALA A 282 12.07 -7.95 0.05
CA ALA A 282 13.05 -9.02 -0.13
C ALA A 282 13.15 -9.50 -1.59
N THR A 283 12.13 -9.25 -2.41
CA THR A 283 12.24 -9.41 -3.86
C THR A 283 13.08 -8.27 -4.41
N THR A 284 14.04 -8.55 -5.30
CA THR A 284 14.83 -7.50 -5.93
C THR A 284 13.92 -6.52 -6.66
N ASP A 285 14.12 -5.23 -6.37
CA ASP A 285 13.45 -4.15 -7.06
C ASP A 285 14.18 -3.81 -8.36
N SER A 286 13.44 -3.74 -9.46
CA SER A 286 14.00 -3.42 -10.78
C SER A 286 14.22 -1.93 -11.02
N ASN A 287 13.63 -1.06 -10.19
CA ASN A 287 13.77 0.39 -10.31
C ASN A 287 13.79 1.04 -8.92
N SER A 288 14.90 0.91 -8.18
CA SER A 288 14.98 1.47 -6.82
C SER A 288 14.90 3.00 -6.72
N ALA A 289 14.84 3.73 -7.84
CA ALA A 289 14.75 5.19 -7.84
C ALA A 289 13.36 5.72 -7.47
N ASN A 290 12.31 4.89 -7.57
CA ASN A 290 10.93 5.24 -7.24
C ASN A 290 10.48 4.69 -5.87
N ASP A 291 11.37 4.02 -5.13
CA ASP A 291 11.12 3.45 -3.80
C ASP A 291 10.95 4.51 -2.71
N ALA A 292 11.17 5.79 -3.01
CA ALA A 292 11.11 6.89 -2.04
C ALA A 292 10.28 8.06 -2.57
N ALA A 293 9.49 8.67 -1.68
CA ALA A 293 8.76 9.89 -1.97
C ALA A 293 8.87 10.90 -0.82
N THR A 294 9.10 12.17 -1.18
CA THR A 294 9.19 13.30 -0.25
C THR A 294 8.09 14.30 -0.52
N ALA A 295 7.44 14.75 0.55
CA ALA A 295 6.48 15.85 0.53
C ALA A 295 6.98 16.99 1.43
N THR A 296 6.71 18.23 1.02
CA THR A 296 7.12 19.44 1.76
C THR A 296 5.91 20.35 1.95
N THR A 297 5.71 20.82 3.18
CA THR A 297 4.58 21.68 3.55
C THR A 297 5.09 22.96 4.19
N ALA A 298 4.59 24.11 3.74
CA ALA A 298 4.91 25.38 4.39
C ALA A 298 4.06 25.60 5.64
N VAL A 299 4.67 26.09 6.73
CA VAL A 299 3.97 26.46 7.97
C VAL A 299 3.55 27.93 7.93
N VAL A 300 2.29 28.18 8.23
CA VAL A 300 1.75 29.53 8.46
C VAL A 300 1.32 29.67 9.92
N LYS A 301 1.35 30.88 10.46
CA LYS A 301 0.91 31.12 11.84
C LYS A 301 -0.61 30.99 11.93
N ALA A 302 -1.12 30.36 12.99
CA ALA A 302 -2.51 30.52 13.37
C ALA A 302 -2.74 32.01 13.65
N ASN A 303 -3.69 32.62 12.94
CA ASN A 303 -3.96 34.05 13.05
C ASN A 303 -2.79 34.94 12.60
N GLN A 304 -2.03 34.56 11.56
CA GLN A 304 -1.09 35.49 10.92
C GLN A 304 -1.86 36.71 10.42
N LEU A 305 -1.66 37.84 11.07
CA LEU A 305 -2.22 39.11 10.64
C LEU A 305 -1.22 39.80 9.73
N TYR A 306 -1.70 40.28 8.59
CA TYR A 306 -0.96 41.14 7.68
C TYR A 306 -1.54 42.55 7.74
N ARG A 307 -0.66 43.54 7.76
CA ARG A 307 -1.06 44.95 7.79
C ARG A 307 -1.44 45.42 6.40
N LEU A 308 -2.63 45.99 6.27
CA LEU A 308 -3.07 46.73 5.08
C LEU A 308 -3.00 48.23 5.38
N GLY A 309 -2.06 48.92 4.74
CA GLY A 309 -1.98 50.38 4.76
C GLY A 309 -2.78 50.99 3.62
N VAL A 310 -3.60 52.00 3.93
CA VAL A 310 -4.33 52.79 2.93
C VAL A 310 -3.92 54.25 3.05
N THR A 311 -3.38 54.79 1.96
CA THR A 311 -3.08 56.23 1.81
C THR A 311 -4.19 56.89 1.00
N VAL A 312 -4.74 57.99 1.50
CA VAL A 312 -5.82 58.75 0.86
C VAL A 312 -5.32 60.14 0.50
N THR A 313 -5.39 60.47 -0.80
CA THR A 313 -5.00 61.79 -1.32
C THR A 313 -6.20 62.51 -1.91
N GLY A 314 -6.43 63.77 -1.51
CA GLY A 314 -7.62 64.54 -1.87
C GLY A 314 -8.78 64.38 -0.88
N GLN A 315 -9.99 64.78 -1.27
CA GLN A 315 -11.18 64.68 -0.42
C GLN A 315 -12.01 63.44 -0.78
N GLY A 316 -11.95 62.41 0.05
CA GLY A 316 -12.70 61.16 -0.11
C GLY A 316 -12.46 60.23 1.07
N SER A 317 -13.09 59.06 1.06
CA SER A 317 -12.89 58.02 2.08
C SER A 317 -12.77 56.64 1.45
N VAL A 318 -12.11 55.74 2.17
CA VAL A 318 -11.99 54.33 1.82
C VAL A 318 -12.57 53.49 2.96
N THR A 319 -13.39 52.51 2.61
CA THR A 319 -13.91 51.49 3.52
C THR A 319 -13.56 50.09 3.03
N SER A 320 -13.58 49.07 3.91
CA SER A 320 -13.31 47.68 3.55
C SER A 320 -14.42 46.69 3.91
N ARG A 321 -14.43 45.54 3.23
CA ARG A 321 -15.12 44.32 3.64
C ARG A 321 -14.19 43.10 3.50
N PRO A 322 -13.91 42.30 4.55
CA PRO A 322 -14.34 42.46 5.95
C PRO A 322 -13.99 43.82 6.54
N ALA A 323 -14.76 44.26 7.55
CA ALA A 323 -14.59 45.57 8.17
C ALA A 323 -13.21 45.70 8.83
N GLY A 324 -12.64 46.91 8.76
CA GLY A 324 -11.39 47.26 9.43
C GLY A 324 -10.78 48.58 8.92
N ILE A 325 -10.78 48.78 7.60
CA ILE A 325 -10.50 50.09 7.00
C ILE A 325 -11.81 50.88 6.96
N SER A 326 -11.81 52.07 7.56
CA SER A 326 -12.85 53.07 7.42
C SER A 326 -12.28 54.45 7.73
N CYS A 327 -11.64 55.08 6.75
CA CYS A 327 -10.91 56.31 6.99
C CYS A 327 -11.04 57.35 5.86
N PRO A 328 -11.20 58.64 6.21
CA PRO A 328 -11.15 59.77 5.27
C PRO A 328 -9.72 60.30 5.02
N ARG A 329 -8.73 59.71 5.69
CA ARG A 329 -7.29 60.00 5.61
C ARG A 329 -6.52 58.70 5.71
N ASP A 330 -5.20 58.75 5.68
CA ASP A 330 -4.34 57.59 5.83
C ASP A 330 -4.69 56.77 7.08
N CYS A 331 -4.83 55.47 6.91
CA CYS A 331 -5.06 54.54 8.01
C CYS A 331 -4.53 53.15 7.69
N SER A 332 -4.57 52.25 8.66
CA SER A 332 -4.19 50.86 8.47
C SER A 332 -4.97 49.96 9.40
N ASP A 333 -5.17 48.72 8.98
CA ASP A 333 -5.67 47.67 9.85
C ASP A 333 -5.01 46.32 9.53
N SER A 334 -5.18 45.36 10.43
CA SER A 334 -4.58 44.03 10.37
C SER A 334 -5.63 42.99 10.01
N TYR A 335 -5.35 42.18 8.99
CA TYR A 335 -6.26 41.14 8.50
C TYR A 335 -5.61 39.78 8.52
N ALA A 336 -6.38 38.73 8.82
CA ALA A 336 -5.87 37.36 8.77
C ALA A 336 -5.37 36.99 7.37
N GLY A 337 -4.33 36.18 7.31
CA GLY A 337 -3.79 35.65 6.06
C GLY A 337 -4.83 34.94 5.21
N ARG A 338 -4.67 35.04 3.88
CA ARG A 338 -5.62 34.56 2.85
C ARG A 338 -7.00 35.21 2.87
N THR A 339 -7.21 36.25 3.68
CA THR A 339 -8.43 37.07 3.61
C THR A 339 -8.41 37.92 2.34
N SER A 340 -9.50 37.89 1.57
CA SER A 340 -9.75 38.85 0.49
C SER A 340 -10.46 40.08 1.04
N VAL A 341 -9.77 41.21 1.06
CA VAL A 341 -10.28 42.49 1.53
C VAL A 341 -10.74 43.31 0.33
N THR A 342 -12.04 43.61 0.27
CA THR A 342 -12.61 44.48 -0.77
C THR A 342 -12.64 45.91 -0.26
N LEU A 343 -11.82 46.78 -0.83
CA LEU A 343 -11.81 48.23 -0.60
C LEU A 343 -12.84 48.91 -1.49
N SER A 344 -13.49 49.95 -0.95
CA SER A 344 -14.46 50.79 -1.64
C SER A 344 -14.14 52.27 -1.43
N ALA A 345 -13.97 53.01 -2.51
CA ALA A 345 -13.73 54.45 -2.49
C ALA A 345 -15.05 55.22 -2.59
N THR A 346 -15.26 56.15 -1.66
CA THR A 346 -16.44 57.04 -1.61
C THR A 346 -15.99 58.50 -1.61
N SER A 347 -16.75 59.38 -2.26
CA SER A 347 -16.44 60.81 -2.36
C SER A 347 -17.72 61.66 -2.37
N SER A 348 -17.76 62.72 -1.56
CA SER A 348 -18.75 63.80 -1.64
C SER A 348 -18.05 65.09 -2.10
N GLY A 349 -18.39 65.60 -3.28
CA GLY A 349 -17.85 66.87 -3.79
C GLY A 349 -16.51 66.79 -4.57
N SER A 350 -15.87 65.62 -4.63
CA SER A 350 -14.65 65.38 -5.44
C SER A 350 -14.87 64.33 -6.53
N ARG A 351 -13.85 64.05 -7.33
CA ARG A 351 -13.80 62.95 -8.31
C ARG A 351 -12.74 61.93 -7.88
N PHE A 352 -13.12 60.67 -7.75
CA PHE A 352 -12.15 59.57 -7.60
C PHE A 352 -11.38 59.38 -8.91
N THR A 353 -10.05 59.48 -8.86
CA THR A 353 -9.18 59.43 -10.04
C THR A 353 -8.50 58.07 -10.21
N GLY A 354 -8.38 57.28 -9.14
CA GLY A 354 -7.97 55.88 -9.24
C GLY A 354 -7.20 55.35 -8.04
N TRP A 355 -6.89 54.06 -8.14
CA TRP A 355 -6.07 53.32 -7.18
C TRP A 355 -4.59 53.25 -7.60
N GLY A 356 -3.70 53.15 -6.62
CA GLY A 356 -2.28 52.83 -6.78
C GLY A 356 -1.80 51.80 -5.75
N GLY A 357 -0.53 51.42 -5.82
CA GLY A 357 0.03 50.35 -4.98
C GLY A 357 -0.53 48.98 -5.37
N ASP A 358 -0.82 48.13 -4.37
CA ASP A 358 -1.37 46.78 -4.56
C ASP A 358 -2.76 46.75 -5.23
N CYS A 359 -3.40 47.92 -5.41
CA CYS A 359 -4.69 48.08 -6.07
C CYS A 359 -4.62 48.73 -7.47
N GLN A 360 -3.44 48.98 -8.01
CA GLN A 360 -3.28 49.74 -9.27
C GLN A 360 -4.10 49.15 -10.44
N GLN A 361 -4.29 47.84 -10.47
CA GLN A 361 -5.02 47.14 -11.53
C GLN A 361 -6.53 47.45 -11.54
N ALA A 362 -7.08 47.91 -10.42
CA ALA A 362 -8.48 48.35 -10.36
C ALA A 362 -8.72 49.68 -11.11
N GLY A 363 -7.66 50.45 -11.42
CA GLY A 363 -7.73 51.69 -12.17
C GLY A 363 -8.72 52.67 -11.54
N THR A 364 -9.73 53.10 -12.30
CA THR A 364 -10.78 54.04 -11.88
C THR A 364 -12.02 53.38 -11.27
N LYS A 365 -12.05 52.04 -11.16
CA LYS A 365 -13.17 51.33 -10.52
C LYS A 365 -13.26 51.75 -9.06
N ARG A 366 -14.47 51.99 -8.54
CA ARG A 366 -14.66 52.38 -7.13
C ARG A 366 -14.33 51.28 -6.12
N SER A 367 -14.10 50.06 -6.58
CA SER A 367 -13.74 48.95 -5.72
C SER A 367 -12.44 48.29 -6.18
N CYS A 368 -11.65 47.84 -5.21
CA CYS A 368 -10.45 47.04 -5.40
C CYS A 368 -10.47 45.85 -4.44
N VAL A 369 -10.03 44.68 -4.87
CA VAL A 369 -9.86 43.50 -4.01
C VAL A 369 -8.38 43.27 -3.76
N VAL A 370 -7.99 43.14 -2.49
CA VAL A 370 -6.63 42.85 -2.03
C VAL A 370 -6.61 41.51 -1.32
N ASN A 371 -5.76 40.59 -1.77
CA ASN A 371 -5.56 39.30 -1.09
C ASN A 371 -4.40 39.41 -0.10
N MET A 372 -4.69 39.19 1.18
CA MET A 372 -3.73 39.37 2.28
C MET A 372 -2.82 38.14 2.41
N THR A 373 -1.76 38.11 1.60
CA THR A 373 -0.70 37.07 1.63
C THR A 373 0.62 37.58 2.21
N ALA A 374 0.74 38.90 2.38
CA ALA A 374 1.84 39.66 2.94
C ALA A 374 1.28 41.02 3.39
N ASP A 375 2.10 41.89 3.98
CA ASP A 375 1.73 43.29 4.20
C ASP A 375 1.47 43.97 2.85
N ARG A 376 0.43 44.81 2.81
CA ARG A 376 -0.07 45.45 1.58
C ARG A 376 -0.19 46.96 1.76
N SER A 377 -0.01 47.69 0.67
CA SER A 377 -0.15 49.14 0.62
C SER A 377 -0.97 49.57 -0.58
N VAL A 378 -2.03 50.33 -0.33
CA VAL A 378 -2.96 50.84 -1.33
C VAL A 378 -3.03 52.35 -1.26
N LYS A 379 -3.00 53.01 -2.42
CA LYS A 379 -3.22 54.45 -2.52
C LYS A 379 -4.54 54.75 -3.22
N ALA A 380 -5.40 55.56 -2.61
CA ALA A 380 -6.60 56.11 -3.23
C ALA A 380 -6.41 57.59 -3.55
N THR A 381 -6.72 57.99 -4.78
CA THR A 381 -6.55 59.39 -5.23
C THR A 381 -7.89 60.01 -5.61
N PHE A 382 -8.13 61.22 -5.13
CA PHE A 382 -9.30 62.03 -5.39
C PHE A 382 -8.85 63.43 -5.85
N SER A 383 -9.46 63.96 -6.92
CA SER A 383 -9.23 65.33 -7.38
C SER A 383 -10.44 66.20 -7.08
N LYS A 384 -10.24 67.52 -6.97
CA LYS A 384 -11.36 68.46 -7.03
C LYS A 384 -12.13 68.25 -8.35
N LYS A 385 -13.44 68.44 -8.29
CA LYS A 385 -14.29 68.43 -9.47
C LYS A 385 -13.99 69.58 -10.40
#